data_AF-A0A814QBU6-F1
#
_entry.id   AF-A0A814QBU6-F1
#
_cell.length_a   1.000
_cell.length_b   1.000
_cell.length_c   1.000
_cell.angle_alpha   90.00
_cell.angle_beta   90.00
_cell.angle_gamma   90.00
#
_symmetry.space_group_name_H-M   'P 1'
#
loop_
_entity.id
_entity.type
_entity.pdbx_description
1 polymer ?
#
loop_
_entity_poly.entity_id
_entity_poly.type
_entity_poly.pdbx_seq_one_letter_code
_entity_poly.pdbx_strand_id
1 'polypeptide(L)'
;MHSTVTTDLSNLYQNLHDITGNNHKENVVLFKTGAFNPIHRAHLFNMIKAKEYLERIHDFRVIGGYLSPSHDEYVQAKLDEEFIVGHHRVRMCEEAIKEANQQHWLSVDKAEIMASHIMSISKVTLDLQTFINEMLKSERPIRVIFVTGLDLFNDCHGMRVMQQSPWNGVAVVYRSGVQEKLVESMQCVPCEKLFYIRNDSADNQSEVLSGISSTEIRQRLRNEQWCEDLTYPSILNYMKMMRNEQKRR
;
A
#
# COMPACT_ATOMS: atom_id res chain seq x y z
N MET A 1 9.82 13.09 9.74
CA MET A 1 10.34 11.73 9.51
C MET A 1 10.57 11.50 8.03
N HIS A 2 9.68 11.99 7.18
CA HIS A 2 9.91 12.04 5.74
C HIS A 2 11.00 13.03 5.35
N SER A 3 11.80 12.63 4.36
CA SER A 3 12.87 13.39 3.72
C SER A 3 13.08 12.84 2.32
N THR A 4 13.87 13.52 1.49
CA THR A 4 14.27 13.01 0.17
C THR A 4 15.13 11.74 0.24
N VAL A 5 15.65 11.38 1.42
CA VAL A 5 16.36 10.13 1.66
C VAL A 5 15.39 8.95 1.86
N THR A 6 14.23 9.20 2.46
CA THR A 6 13.25 8.15 2.78
C THR A 6 12.22 7.96 1.68
N THR A 7 11.91 9.02 0.93
CA THR A 7 10.72 9.10 0.08
C THR A 7 11.12 9.66 -1.28
N ASP A 8 11.09 8.80 -2.29
CA ASP A 8 11.43 9.18 -3.67
C ASP A 8 10.27 9.95 -4.33
N LEU A 9 10.52 11.19 -4.72
CA LEU A 9 9.54 12.09 -5.36
C LEU A 9 9.62 12.07 -6.89
N SER A 10 10.53 11.30 -7.49
CA SER A 10 10.80 11.34 -8.94
C SER A 10 9.56 11.07 -9.78
N ASN A 11 8.77 10.06 -9.41
CA ASN A 11 7.49 9.75 -10.06
C ASN A 11 6.49 10.91 -9.95
N LEU A 12 6.44 11.59 -8.81
CA LEU A 12 5.50 12.71 -8.63
C LEU A 12 5.87 13.91 -9.50
N TYR A 13 7.17 14.26 -9.55
CA TYR A 13 7.64 15.36 -10.41
C TYR A 13 7.42 15.04 -11.89
N GLN A 14 7.77 13.82 -12.33
CA GLN A 14 7.58 13.40 -13.72
C GLN A 14 6.10 13.42 -14.11
N ASN A 15 5.25 12.78 -13.31
CA ASN A 15 3.82 12.68 -13.61
C ASN A 15 3.10 14.03 -13.51
N LEU A 16 3.59 14.98 -12.72
CA LEU A 16 3.08 16.35 -12.70
C LEU A 16 3.52 17.15 -13.93
N HIS A 17 4.78 16.99 -14.35
CA HIS A 17 5.30 17.66 -15.54
C HIS A 17 4.58 17.20 -16.81
N ASP A 18 4.24 15.91 -16.90
CA ASP A 18 3.56 15.32 -18.06
C ASP A 18 2.07 15.72 -18.17
N ILE A 19 1.55 16.48 -17.20
CA ILE A 19 0.20 17.04 -17.26
C ILE A 19 0.20 18.20 -18.28
N THR A 20 -0.23 17.90 -19.50
CA THR A 20 -0.46 18.90 -20.53
C THR A 20 -1.92 19.37 -20.55
N GLY A 21 -2.15 20.68 -20.55
CA GLY A 21 -3.48 21.29 -20.72
C GLY A 21 -4.28 21.51 -19.43
N ASN A 22 -5.37 22.26 -19.54
CA ASN A 22 -6.24 22.61 -18.42
C ASN A 22 -7.19 21.44 -18.11
N ASN A 23 -6.78 20.56 -17.20
CA ASN A 23 -7.63 19.47 -16.72
C ASN A 23 -7.94 19.70 -15.24
N HIS A 24 -9.23 19.88 -14.92
CA HIS A 24 -9.71 20.21 -13.58
C HIS A 24 -9.55 19.08 -12.56
N LYS A 25 -9.08 17.89 -12.99
CA LYS A 25 -8.80 16.72 -12.15
C LYS A 25 -7.94 17.06 -10.94
N GLU A 26 -8.34 16.52 -9.80
CA GLU A 26 -7.60 16.68 -8.55
C GLU A 26 -6.45 15.68 -8.44
N ASN A 27 -5.23 16.18 -8.20
CA ASN A 27 -4.05 15.32 -8.06
C ASN A 27 -4.03 14.65 -6.68
N VAL A 28 -3.87 13.33 -6.67
CA VAL A 28 -3.81 12.52 -5.45
C VAL A 28 -2.62 11.56 -5.48
N VAL A 29 -2.17 11.16 -4.30
CA VAL A 29 -1.14 10.13 -4.09
C VAL A 29 -1.76 8.99 -3.30
N LEU A 30 -1.49 7.74 -3.71
CA LEU A 30 -1.94 6.57 -2.98
C LEU A 30 -0.90 6.11 -1.97
N PHE A 31 -1.32 5.72 -0.78
CA PHE A 31 -0.41 5.28 0.28
C PHE A 31 -0.89 3.97 0.89
N LYS A 32 0.03 3.03 1.09
CA LYS A 32 -0.26 1.78 1.79
C LYS A 32 0.88 1.40 2.74
N THR A 33 0.54 1.25 4.00
CA THR A 33 1.41 0.68 5.03
C THR A 33 0.99 -0.72 5.43
N GLY A 34 1.94 -1.50 5.93
CA GLY A 34 1.72 -2.85 6.43
C GLY A 34 3.02 -3.58 6.75
N ALA A 35 2.89 -4.78 7.31
CA ALA A 35 4.05 -5.59 7.65
C ALA A 35 4.87 -5.97 6.40
N PHE A 36 4.24 -6.34 5.28
CA PHE A 36 4.88 -6.88 4.08
C PHE A 36 5.92 -7.97 4.40
N ASN A 37 5.47 -9.01 5.10
CA ASN A 37 6.32 -10.06 5.68
C ASN A 37 6.02 -11.46 5.13
N PRO A 38 6.21 -11.74 3.83
CA PRO A 38 6.68 -10.86 2.75
C PRO A 38 5.53 -10.10 2.05
N ILE A 39 5.87 -9.19 1.11
CA ILE A 39 4.89 -8.67 0.14
C ILE A 39 4.34 -9.81 -0.74
N HIS A 40 3.14 -9.59 -1.28
CA HIS A 40 2.41 -10.56 -2.11
C HIS A 40 1.50 -9.85 -3.09
N ARG A 41 0.94 -10.59 -4.06
CA ARG A 41 0.22 -10.01 -5.20
C ARG A 41 -0.98 -9.16 -4.78
N ALA A 42 -1.76 -9.60 -3.79
CA ALA A 42 -2.91 -8.82 -3.32
C ALA A 42 -2.55 -7.42 -2.76
N HIS A 43 -1.32 -7.22 -2.26
CA HIS A 43 -0.88 -5.88 -1.83
C HIS A 43 -0.80 -4.88 -3.00
N LEU A 44 -0.16 -5.29 -4.10
CA LEU A 44 -0.04 -4.47 -5.31
C LEU A 44 -1.38 -4.35 -6.03
N PHE A 45 -2.14 -5.44 -6.08
CA PHE A 45 -3.47 -5.44 -6.66
C PHE A 45 -4.38 -4.37 -6.04
N ASN A 46 -4.40 -4.26 -4.71
CA ASN A 46 -5.21 -3.24 -4.03
C ASN A 46 -4.81 -1.81 -4.44
N MET A 47 -3.50 -1.55 -4.61
CA MET A 47 -3.00 -0.25 -5.07
C MET A 47 -3.43 0.05 -6.51
N ILE A 48 -3.29 -0.93 -7.41
CA ILE A 48 -3.67 -0.81 -8.82
C ILE A 48 -5.17 -0.62 -8.96
N LYS A 49 -5.98 -1.45 -8.30
CA LYS A 49 -7.45 -1.34 -8.33
C LYS A 49 -7.92 0.00 -7.76
N ALA A 50 -7.29 0.48 -6.69
CA ALA A 50 -7.58 1.80 -6.14
C ALA A 50 -7.28 2.92 -7.13
N LYS A 51 -6.12 2.86 -7.81
CA LYS A 51 -5.75 3.82 -8.85
C LYS A 51 -6.77 3.85 -9.97
N GLU A 52 -7.06 2.70 -10.57
CA GLU A 52 -8.00 2.58 -11.69
C GLU A 52 -9.39 3.09 -11.33
N TYR A 53 -9.90 2.72 -10.15
CA TYR A 53 -11.22 3.14 -9.70
C TYR A 53 -11.28 4.66 -9.48
N LEU A 54 -10.28 5.23 -8.79
CA LEU A 54 -10.25 6.66 -8.47
C LEU A 54 -10.08 7.52 -9.73
N GLU A 55 -9.30 7.08 -10.73
CA GLU A 55 -9.11 7.83 -11.97
C GLU A 55 -10.31 7.75 -12.92
N ARG A 56 -11.08 6.65 -12.86
CA ARG A 56 -12.22 6.37 -13.74
C ARG A 56 -13.54 6.90 -13.19
N ILE A 57 -13.79 6.70 -11.90
CA ILE A 57 -15.08 6.98 -11.26
C ILE A 57 -15.06 8.35 -10.56
N HIS A 58 -13.90 8.76 -10.08
CA HIS A 58 -13.73 10.08 -9.46
C HIS A 58 -12.94 10.99 -10.41
N ASP A 59 -13.09 12.30 -10.25
CA ASP A 59 -12.32 13.28 -11.03
C ASP A 59 -10.89 13.44 -10.49
N PHE A 60 -10.25 12.32 -10.16
CA PHE A 60 -8.90 12.29 -9.62
C PHE A 60 -7.87 11.91 -10.68
N ARG A 61 -6.64 12.35 -10.44
CA ARG A 61 -5.44 11.92 -11.14
C ARG A 61 -4.46 11.37 -10.11
N VAL A 62 -4.12 10.08 -10.22
CA VAL A 62 -3.12 9.49 -9.33
C VAL A 62 -1.74 9.79 -9.90
N ILE A 63 -1.04 10.73 -9.28
CA ILE A 63 0.29 11.17 -9.72
C ILE A 63 1.43 10.31 -9.14
N GLY A 64 1.10 9.41 -8.21
CA GLY A 64 2.01 8.38 -7.73
C GLY A 64 1.47 7.65 -6.52
N GLY A 65 2.27 6.75 -5.97
CA GLY A 65 1.94 6.03 -4.76
C GLY A 65 3.12 5.42 -4.05
N TYR A 66 2.91 5.05 -2.79
CA TYR A 66 3.93 4.51 -1.92
C TYR A 66 3.46 3.26 -1.17
N LEU A 67 4.30 2.23 -1.21
CA LEU A 67 4.28 1.15 -0.21
C LEU A 67 5.25 1.51 0.91
N SER A 68 4.78 1.54 2.16
CA SER A 68 5.59 1.88 3.32
C SER A 68 5.64 0.73 4.30
N PRO A 69 6.71 -0.10 4.29
CA PRO A 69 6.79 -1.18 5.25
C PRO A 69 6.89 -0.67 6.68
N SER A 70 6.05 -1.21 7.57
CA SER A 70 5.94 -0.75 8.96
C SER A 70 7.24 -0.95 9.75
N HIS A 71 7.39 -0.23 10.85
CA HIS A 71 8.55 -0.29 11.75
C HIS A 71 8.86 -1.71 12.25
N ASP A 72 10.14 -2.04 12.43
CA ASP A 72 10.60 -3.38 12.81
C ASP A 72 10.04 -3.85 14.16
N GLU A 73 10.05 -2.99 15.19
CA GLU A 73 9.48 -3.33 16.50
C GLU A 73 7.98 -3.68 16.43
N TYR A 74 7.21 -3.01 15.56
CA TYR A 74 5.79 -3.33 15.38
C TYR A 74 5.61 -4.71 14.75
N VAL A 75 6.39 -5.02 13.71
CA VAL A 75 6.28 -6.30 13.01
C VAL A 75 6.81 -7.44 13.88
N GLN A 76 7.89 -7.22 14.62
CA GLN A 76 8.44 -8.18 15.57
C GLN A 76 7.46 -8.49 16.70
N ALA A 77 6.84 -7.47 17.32
CA ALA A 77 5.82 -7.69 18.34
C ALA A 77 4.61 -8.48 17.83
N LYS A 78 4.31 -8.38 16.52
CA LYS A 78 3.18 -9.08 15.89
C LYS A 78 3.51 -10.52 15.45
N LEU A 79 4.73 -10.77 14.98
CA LEU A 79 5.10 -12.01 14.27
C LEU A 79 6.16 -12.84 15.00
N ASP A 80 6.74 -12.31 16.07
CA ASP A 80 7.77 -12.95 16.88
C ASP A 80 8.91 -13.51 16.01
N GLU A 81 9.17 -14.82 16.07
CA GLU A 81 10.23 -15.48 15.29
C GLU A 81 10.02 -15.46 13.76
N GLU A 82 8.79 -15.20 13.28
CA GLU A 82 8.50 -15.12 11.84
C GLU A 82 8.84 -13.75 11.22
N PHE A 83 9.32 -12.81 12.02
CA PHE A 83 9.65 -11.45 11.61
C PHE A 83 10.84 -11.40 10.63
N ILE A 84 10.66 -10.63 9.56
CA ILE A 84 11.68 -10.30 8.58
C ILE A 84 12.12 -8.85 8.80
N VAL A 85 13.43 -8.65 9.01
CA VAL A 85 14.05 -7.33 9.24
C VAL A 85 13.71 -6.34 8.12
N GLY A 86 13.51 -5.06 8.46
CA GLY A 86 12.90 -4.06 7.59
C GLY A 86 13.59 -3.86 6.24
N HIS A 87 14.92 -3.87 6.20
CA HIS A 87 15.66 -3.70 4.94
C HIS A 87 15.36 -4.83 3.93
N HIS A 88 15.13 -6.06 4.39
CA HIS A 88 14.70 -7.17 3.54
C HIS A 88 13.27 -6.96 3.02
N ARG A 89 12.37 -6.44 3.86
CA ARG A 89 10.99 -6.12 3.46
C ARG A 89 10.92 -5.00 2.44
N VAL A 90 11.72 -3.95 2.62
CA VAL A 90 11.92 -2.88 1.62
C VAL A 90 12.39 -3.45 0.31
N ARG A 91 13.44 -4.28 0.31
CA ARG A 91 13.97 -4.87 -0.91
C ARG A 91 12.93 -5.73 -1.62
N MET A 92 12.19 -6.54 -0.88
CA MET A 92 11.09 -7.34 -1.44
C MET A 92 9.99 -6.44 -2.04
N CYS A 93 9.60 -5.34 -1.39
CA CYS A 93 8.65 -4.40 -1.98
C CYS A 93 9.17 -3.78 -3.28
N GLU A 94 10.44 -3.35 -3.33
CA GLU A 94 11.08 -2.78 -4.53
C GLU A 94 11.09 -3.79 -5.70
N GLU A 95 11.49 -5.04 -5.45
CA GLU A 95 11.50 -6.10 -6.47
C GLU A 95 10.09 -6.45 -6.96
N ALA A 96 9.11 -6.54 -6.06
CA ALA A 96 7.72 -6.82 -6.44
C ALA A 96 7.13 -5.72 -7.34
N ILE A 97 7.39 -4.44 -7.03
CA ILE A 97 6.96 -3.31 -7.84
C ILE A 97 7.57 -3.40 -9.25
N LYS A 98 8.87 -3.68 -9.32
CA LYS A 98 9.60 -3.82 -10.59
C LYS A 98 9.11 -5.01 -11.41
N GLU A 99 8.96 -6.18 -10.79
CA GLU A 99 8.49 -7.39 -11.49
C GLU A 99 7.04 -7.24 -11.99
N ALA A 100 6.19 -6.52 -11.25
CA ALA A 100 4.84 -6.18 -11.68
C ALA A 100 4.76 -5.00 -12.66
N ASN A 101 5.89 -4.43 -13.08
CA ASN A 101 6.00 -3.28 -13.98
C ASN A 101 5.24 -2.02 -13.50
N GLN A 102 5.23 -1.77 -12.19
CA GLN A 102 4.51 -0.65 -11.57
C GLN A 102 5.40 0.55 -11.17
N GLN A 103 6.70 0.49 -11.47
CA GLN A 103 7.69 1.51 -11.06
C GLN A 103 7.44 2.93 -11.63
N HIS A 104 6.60 3.07 -12.66
CA HIS A 104 6.28 4.36 -13.28
C HIS A 104 5.41 5.27 -12.40
N TRP A 105 4.80 4.74 -11.34
CA TRP A 105 3.98 5.52 -10.42
C TRP A 105 4.14 5.09 -8.96
N LEU A 106 4.51 3.82 -8.72
CA LEU A 106 4.60 3.24 -7.39
C LEU A 106 6.07 3.12 -6.95
N SER A 107 6.36 3.58 -5.73
CA SER A 107 7.68 3.49 -5.09
C SER A 107 7.57 2.95 -3.65
N VAL A 108 8.71 2.67 -3.02
CA VAL A 108 8.76 2.32 -1.58
C VAL A 108 9.11 3.56 -0.76
N ASP A 109 8.29 3.86 0.26
CA ASP A 109 8.61 4.86 1.29
C ASP A 109 9.27 4.17 2.48
N LYS A 110 10.46 4.64 2.86
CA LYS A 110 11.30 4.03 3.91
C LYS A 110 11.12 4.71 5.26
N ALA A 111 10.28 5.76 5.34
CA ALA A 111 10.14 6.60 6.51
C ALA A 111 9.73 5.82 7.77
N GLU A 112 8.84 4.83 7.64
CA GLU A 112 8.42 3.99 8.77
C GLU A 112 9.51 3.08 9.32
N ILE A 113 10.37 2.51 8.47
CA ILE A 113 11.50 1.68 8.92
C ILE A 113 12.63 2.53 9.51
N MET A 114 12.83 3.74 8.99
CA MET A 114 13.88 4.65 9.46
C MET A 114 13.45 5.50 10.66
N ALA A 115 12.21 5.35 11.10
CA ALA A 115 11.68 5.99 12.29
C ALA A 115 12.42 5.54 13.55
N SER A 116 12.53 6.41 14.55
CA SER A 116 13.11 6.05 15.85
C SER A 116 12.14 5.29 16.77
N HIS A 117 10.87 5.22 16.42
CA HIS A 117 9.82 4.56 17.18
C HIS A 117 8.63 4.22 16.26
N ILE A 118 7.78 3.30 16.71
CA ILE A 118 6.54 2.92 16.02
C ILE A 118 5.61 4.14 15.89
N MET A 119 5.14 4.38 14.67
CA MET A 119 4.14 5.41 14.38
C MET A 119 2.77 4.82 14.08
N SER A 120 1.72 5.60 14.33
CA SER A 120 0.36 5.23 13.89
C SER A 120 0.17 5.45 12.39
N ILE A 121 -0.69 4.64 11.76
CA ILE A 121 -1.07 4.77 10.34
C ILE A 121 -1.53 6.21 10.01
N SER A 122 -2.29 6.81 10.91
CA SER A 122 -2.74 8.20 10.85
C SER A 122 -1.59 9.20 10.78
N LYS A 123 -0.58 9.04 11.64
CA LYS A 123 0.60 9.92 11.69
C LYS A 123 1.44 9.80 10.44
N VAL A 124 1.71 8.57 9.98
CA VAL A 124 2.55 8.36 8.78
C VAL A 124 1.90 8.88 7.51
N THR A 125 0.57 8.74 7.41
CA THR A 125 -0.20 9.28 6.28
C THR A 125 -0.17 10.80 6.27
N LEU A 126 -0.34 11.43 7.45
CA LEU A 126 -0.25 12.89 7.59
C LEU A 126 1.15 13.41 7.29
N ASP A 127 2.20 12.78 7.84
CA ASP A 127 3.59 13.20 7.60
C ASP A 127 3.95 13.11 6.13
N LEU A 128 3.54 12.04 5.44
CA LEU A 128 3.74 11.90 3.99
C LEU A 128 3.00 13.00 3.22
N GLN A 129 1.74 13.30 3.57
CA GLN A 129 0.99 14.38 2.95
C GLN A 129 1.68 15.73 3.13
N THR A 130 2.09 16.06 4.35
CA THR A 130 2.79 17.31 4.66
C THR A 130 4.07 17.41 3.86
N PHE A 131 4.90 16.36 3.88
CA PHE A 131 6.16 16.32 3.14
C PHE A 131 5.97 16.52 1.64
N ILE A 132 5.02 15.80 1.02
CA ILE A 132 4.73 15.96 -0.42
C ILE A 132 4.33 17.39 -0.74
N ASN A 133 3.42 17.99 0.04
CA ASN A 133 2.95 19.35 -0.22
C ASN A 133 4.04 20.41 0.00
N GLU A 134 4.91 20.24 1.00
CA GLU A 134 6.06 21.11 1.24
C GLU A 134 7.09 21.07 0.10
N MET A 135 7.34 19.88 -0.44
CA MET A 135 8.36 19.66 -1.48
C MET A 135 7.87 20.03 -2.88
N LEU A 136 6.60 19.74 -3.19
CA LEU A 136 6.05 19.98 -4.52
C LEU A 136 5.51 21.39 -4.70
N LYS A 137 5.01 22.03 -3.61
CA LYS A 137 4.43 23.38 -3.63
C LYS A 137 3.42 23.59 -4.76
N SER A 138 2.57 22.59 -4.99
CA SER A 138 1.52 22.63 -6.00
C SER A 138 0.47 23.71 -5.69
N GLU A 139 -0.21 24.22 -6.72
CA GLU A 139 -1.25 25.25 -6.59
C GLU A 139 -2.42 24.81 -5.69
N ARG A 140 -2.73 23.51 -5.72
CA ARG A 140 -3.73 22.87 -4.86
C ARG A 140 -3.06 21.82 -3.98
N PRO A 141 -3.51 21.63 -2.74
CA PRO A 141 -3.00 20.56 -1.89
C PRO A 141 -3.16 19.18 -2.55
N ILE A 142 -2.08 18.41 -2.58
CA ILE A 142 -2.11 17.02 -3.03
C ILE A 142 -2.62 16.16 -1.88
N ARG A 143 -3.75 15.49 -2.10
CA ARG A 143 -4.33 14.57 -1.12
C ARG A 143 -3.58 13.25 -1.12
N VAL A 144 -3.46 12.66 0.07
CA VAL A 144 -2.97 11.30 0.24
C VAL A 144 -4.16 10.42 0.59
N ILE A 145 -4.38 9.37 -0.21
CA ILE A 145 -5.46 8.40 -0.03
C ILE A 145 -4.85 7.11 0.48
N PHE A 146 -5.20 6.72 1.70
CA PHE A 146 -4.76 5.48 2.32
C PHE A 146 -5.52 4.28 1.73
N VAL A 147 -4.80 3.32 1.17
CA VAL A 147 -5.36 2.13 0.52
C VAL A 147 -5.31 0.93 1.46
N THR A 148 -6.48 0.44 1.84
CA THR A 148 -6.63 -0.65 2.80
C THR A 148 -7.65 -1.70 2.36
N GLY A 149 -7.54 -2.90 2.93
CA GLY A 149 -8.63 -3.86 2.92
C GLY A 149 -9.68 -3.51 3.98
N LEU A 150 -10.84 -4.16 3.91
CA LEU A 150 -11.94 -3.91 4.84
C LEU A 150 -11.60 -4.30 6.29
N ASP A 151 -10.83 -5.37 6.51
CA ASP A 151 -10.49 -5.85 7.85
C ASP A 151 -9.72 -4.79 8.64
N LEU A 152 -8.66 -4.23 8.05
CA LEU A 152 -7.87 -3.16 8.68
C LEU A 152 -8.66 -1.84 8.77
N PHE A 153 -9.62 -1.58 7.88
CA PHE A 153 -10.52 -0.43 8.02
C PHE A 153 -11.39 -0.54 9.29
N ASN A 154 -11.95 -1.73 9.54
CA ASN A 154 -12.84 -2.02 10.66
C ASN A 154 -12.15 -1.95 12.02
N ASP A 155 -10.83 -2.14 12.07
CA ASP A 155 -9.98 -1.87 13.24
C ASP A 155 -9.83 -0.34 13.54
N CYS A 156 -10.73 0.47 12.99
CA CYS A 156 -10.82 1.93 13.08
C CYS A 156 -9.63 2.69 12.46
N HIS A 157 -8.70 2.02 11.76
CA HIS A 157 -7.53 2.70 11.18
C HIS A 157 -7.93 3.71 10.09
N GLY A 158 -8.87 3.34 9.21
CA GLY A 158 -9.33 4.25 8.16
C GLY A 158 -10.02 5.49 8.71
N MET A 159 -10.89 5.32 9.72
CA MET A 159 -11.57 6.44 10.37
C MET A 159 -10.57 7.41 11.01
N ARG A 160 -9.56 6.89 11.73
CA ARG A 160 -8.51 7.71 12.34
C ARG A 160 -7.67 8.45 11.30
N VAL A 161 -7.43 7.88 10.11
CA VAL A 161 -6.71 8.55 9.01
C VAL A 161 -7.50 9.76 8.49
N MET A 162 -8.81 9.59 8.25
CA MET A 162 -9.68 10.66 7.77
C MET A 162 -9.85 11.82 8.76
N GLN A 163 -9.66 11.55 10.06
CA GLN A 163 -9.76 12.54 11.14
C GLN A 163 -8.51 13.43 11.29
N GLN A 164 -7.32 12.99 10.83
CA GLN A 164 -6.09 13.78 11.01
C GLN A 164 -6.00 14.99 10.10
N SER A 165 -6.65 14.95 8.95
CA SER A 165 -6.55 16.00 7.93
C SER A 165 -7.89 16.16 7.21
N PRO A 166 -8.30 17.39 6.89
CA PRO A 166 -9.44 17.63 6.01
C PRO A 166 -9.22 17.02 4.61
N TRP A 167 -7.98 16.72 4.23
CA TRP A 167 -7.58 16.29 2.89
C TRP A 167 -7.30 14.79 2.77
N ASN A 168 -7.12 14.05 3.87
CA ASN A 168 -6.83 12.63 3.78
C ASN A 168 -8.07 11.83 3.37
N GLY A 169 -7.88 10.92 2.41
CA GLY A 169 -8.89 9.96 2.00
C GLY A 169 -8.52 8.54 2.40
N VAL A 170 -9.49 7.62 2.30
CA VAL A 170 -9.31 6.19 2.49
C VAL A 170 -10.01 5.46 1.35
N ALA A 171 -9.26 4.62 0.64
CA ALA A 171 -9.78 3.69 -0.34
C ALA A 171 -9.81 2.28 0.27
N VAL A 172 -11.00 1.72 0.41
CA VAL A 172 -11.25 0.41 0.99
C VAL A 172 -11.55 -0.58 -0.15
N VAL A 173 -10.57 -1.44 -0.45
CA VAL A 173 -10.75 -2.53 -1.40
C VAL A 173 -11.33 -3.73 -0.66
N TYR A 174 -12.53 -4.17 -1.04
CA TYR A 174 -13.25 -5.23 -0.33
C TYR A 174 -13.68 -6.35 -1.27
N ARG A 175 -13.85 -7.55 -0.73
CA ARG A 175 -14.27 -8.73 -1.48
C ARG A 175 -15.80 -8.73 -1.64
N SER A 176 -16.29 -8.90 -2.87
CA SER A 176 -17.72 -9.08 -3.12
C SER A 176 -18.26 -10.34 -2.42
N GLY A 177 -19.56 -10.37 -2.11
CA GLY A 177 -20.17 -11.43 -1.31
C GLY A 177 -20.21 -11.12 0.19
N VAL A 178 -19.39 -11.79 1.02
CA VAL A 178 -19.50 -11.74 2.50
C VAL A 178 -19.41 -10.32 3.06
N GLN A 179 -18.57 -9.46 2.47
CA GLN A 179 -18.36 -8.10 2.94
C GLN A 179 -19.34 -7.08 2.33
N GLU A 180 -20.13 -7.48 1.34
CA GLU A 180 -20.97 -6.58 0.54
C GLU A 180 -22.07 -5.94 1.38
N LYS A 181 -22.81 -6.76 2.15
CA LYS A 181 -23.84 -6.28 3.09
C LYS A 181 -23.28 -5.31 4.13
N LEU A 182 -22.05 -5.58 4.60
CA LEU A 182 -21.39 -4.72 5.57
C LEU A 182 -21.05 -3.37 4.92
N VAL A 183 -20.48 -3.36 3.72
CA VAL A 183 -20.17 -2.13 2.98
C VAL A 183 -21.41 -1.33 2.64
N GLU A 184 -22.47 -1.98 2.15
CA GLU A 184 -23.77 -1.34 1.89
C GLU A 184 -24.32 -0.63 3.14
N SER A 185 -24.21 -1.27 4.30
CA SER A 185 -24.62 -0.66 5.57
C SER A 185 -23.78 0.56 5.97
N MET A 186 -22.50 0.61 5.60
CA MET A 186 -21.61 1.74 5.90
C MET A 186 -21.75 2.89 4.90
N GLN A 187 -22.17 2.61 3.67
CA GLN A 187 -22.40 3.61 2.62
C GLN A 187 -23.64 4.49 2.87
N CYS A 188 -24.46 4.19 3.88
CA CYS A 188 -25.65 4.98 4.20
C CYS A 188 -25.33 6.42 4.64
N VAL A 189 -24.08 6.72 5.01
CA VAL A 189 -23.59 8.07 5.30
C VAL A 189 -22.60 8.49 4.20
N PRO A 190 -22.97 9.41 3.30
CA PRO A 190 -22.07 9.91 2.28
C PRO A 190 -20.82 10.55 2.93
N CYS A 191 -19.64 10.12 2.48
CA CYS A 191 -18.35 10.66 2.95
C CYS A 191 -17.43 10.86 1.75
N GLU A 192 -17.10 12.11 1.43
CA GLU A 192 -16.23 12.46 0.29
C GLU A 192 -14.79 11.95 0.42
N LYS A 193 -14.40 11.54 1.63
CA LYS A 193 -13.07 11.01 1.95
C LYS A 193 -12.99 9.49 1.88
N LEU A 194 -14.11 8.79 1.69
CA LEU A 194 -14.17 7.33 1.80
C LEU A 194 -14.62 6.70 0.49
N PHE A 195 -13.76 5.86 -0.07
CA PHE A 195 -13.98 5.22 -1.37
C PHE A 195 -14.05 3.71 -1.18
N TYR A 196 -15.24 3.13 -1.37
CA TYR A 196 -15.42 1.68 -1.33
C TYR A 196 -15.24 1.11 -2.74
N ILE A 197 -14.29 0.20 -2.87
CA ILE A 197 -13.84 -0.33 -4.16
C ILE A 197 -14.11 -1.82 -4.15
N ARG A 198 -15.16 -2.20 -4.88
CA ARG A 198 -15.55 -3.59 -5.01
C ARG A 198 -14.50 -4.36 -5.80
N ASN A 199 -14.06 -5.48 -5.24
CA ASN A 199 -13.29 -6.47 -5.97
C ASN A 199 -14.24 -7.56 -6.48
N ASP A 200 -14.59 -7.46 -7.77
CA ASP A 200 -15.44 -8.43 -8.46
C ASP A 200 -14.67 -9.70 -8.80
N SER A 201 -15.16 -10.86 -8.38
CA SER A 201 -14.56 -12.17 -8.73
C SER A 201 -14.65 -12.50 -10.22
N ALA A 202 -15.47 -11.77 -10.99
CA ALA A 202 -15.59 -11.93 -12.44
C ALA A 202 -14.34 -11.48 -13.22
N ASP A 203 -13.46 -10.68 -12.60
CA ASP A 203 -12.08 -10.54 -13.08
C ASP A 203 -11.33 -11.83 -12.71
N ASN A 204 -10.95 -12.66 -13.68
CA ASN A 204 -10.22 -13.93 -13.43
C ASN A 204 -8.95 -13.76 -12.54
N GLN A 205 -8.38 -12.56 -12.47
CA GLN A 205 -7.28 -12.25 -11.54
C GLN A 205 -7.75 -12.00 -10.09
N SER A 206 -8.95 -11.47 -9.89
CA SER A 206 -9.49 -11.09 -8.58
C SER A 206 -9.80 -12.29 -7.67
N GLU A 207 -10.32 -13.39 -8.23
CA GLU A 207 -10.66 -14.60 -7.46
C GLU A 207 -9.41 -15.31 -6.93
N VAL A 208 -8.37 -15.46 -7.77
CA VAL A 208 -7.07 -16.05 -7.39
C VAL A 208 -6.34 -15.20 -6.34
N LEU A 209 -6.51 -13.88 -6.39
CA LEU A 209 -5.89 -12.95 -5.44
C LEU A 209 -6.67 -12.82 -4.13
N SER A 210 -7.92 -13.32 -4.09
CA SER A 210 -8.78 -13.26 -2.91
C SER A 210 -8.30 -14.27 -1.86
N GLY A 211 -7.90 -13.76 -0.68
CA GLY A 211 -7.47 -14.60 0.44
C GLY A 211 -5.97 -14.89 0.52
N ILE A 212 -5.15 -14.37 -0.40
CA ILE A 212 -3.69 -14.41 -0.26
C ILE A 212 -3.29 -13.65 1.02
N SER A 213 -2.47 -14.29 1.86
CA SER A 213 -1.87 -13.64 3.03
C SER A 213 -0.38 -13.93 3.12
N SER A 214 0.37 -13.00 3.73
CA SER A 214 1.78 -13.22 4.04
C SER A 214 2.00 -14.44 4.94
N THR A 215 1.04 -14.74 5.83
CA THR A 215 1.10 -15.91 6.72
C THR A 215 1.06 -17.21 5.91
N GLU A 216 0.17 -17.30 4.92
CA GLU A 216 0.09 -18.47 4.03
C GLU A 216 1.41 -18.69 3.28
N ILE A 217 2.04 -17.62 2.76
CA ILE A 217 3.34 -17.73 2.08
C ILE A 217 4.42 -18.28 3.02
N ARG A 218 4.48 -17.77 4.26
CA ARG A 218 5.47 -18.27 5.24
C ARG A 218 5.23 -19.73 5.59
N GLN A 219 3.98 -20.13 5.78
CA GLN A 219 3.59 -21.52 6.07
C GLN A 219 3.96 -22.46 4.92
N ARG A 220 3.53 -22.15 3.69
CA ARG A 220 3.85 -22.94 2.51
C ARG A 220 5.36 -23.08 2.29
N LEU A 221 6.11 -21.98 2.43
CA LEU A 221 7.56 -22.05 2.28
C LEU A 221 8.27 -22.82 3.40
N ARG A 222 7.71 -22.91 4.62
CA ARG A 222 8.25 -23.79 5.67
C ARG A 222 8.03 -25.26 5.33
N ASN A 223 6.88 -25.55 4.73
CA ASN A 223 6.47 -26.89 4.34
C ASN A 223 6.98 -27.29 2.95
N GLU A 224 7.88 -26.50 2.34
CA GLU A 224 8.42 -26.73 0.99
C GLU A 224 7.33 -26.82 -0.10
N GLN A 225 6.22 -26.11 0.09
CA GLN A 225 5.10 -26.04 -0.85
C GLN A 225 5.28 -24.89 -1.85
N TRP A 226 4.56 -25.01 -2.97
CA TRP A 226 4.55 -24.05 -4.08
C TRP A 226 3.82 -22.73 -3.69
N CYS A 227 4.40 -21.58 -4.07
CA CYS A 227 3.98 -20.23 -3.65
C CYS A 227 3.95 -19.18 -4.77
N GLU A 228 4.26 -19.57 -6.00
CA GLU A 228 4.39 -18.68 -7.16
C GLU A 228 3.03 -18.08 -7.58
N ASP A 229 1.92 -18.68 -7.14
CA ASP A 229 0.56 -18.13 -7.17
C ASP A 229 0.37 -16.96 -6.19
N LEU A 230 1.02 -17.00 -5.03
CA LEU A 230 0.76 -16.04 -3.95
C LEU A 230 1.60 -14.77 -4.08
N THR A 231 2.85 -14.92 -4.50
CA THR A 231 3.81 -13.81 -4.63
C THR A 231 4.62 -13.92 -5.91
N TYR A 232 5.67 -13.12 -6.02
CA TYR A 232 6.50 -12.99 -7.20
C TYR A 232 7.76 -13.86 -7.10
N PRO A 233 8.19 -14.53 -8.19
CA PRO A 233 9.46 -15.24 -8.27
C PRO A 233 10.67 -14.53 -7.65
N SER A 234 10.84 -13.22 -7.88
CA SER A 234 11.92 -12.44 -7.26
C SER A 234 11.91 -12.50 -5.73
N ILE A 235 10.72 -12.48 -5.12
CA ILE A 235 10.51 -12.51 -3.67
C ILE A 235 10.82 -13.89 -3.11
N LEU A 236 10.35 -14.94 -3.80
CA LEU A 236 10.65 -16.33 -3.41
C LEU A 236 12.16 -16.60 -3.46
N ASN A 237 12.83 -16.15 -4.51
CA ASN A 237 14.28 -16.27 -4.66
C ASN A 237 15.02 -15.51 -3.56
N TYR A 238 14.60 -14.28 -3.27
CA TYR A 238 15.18 -13.48 -2.19
C TYR A 238 15.02 -14.14 -0.82
N MET A 239 13.83 -14.65 -0.50
CA MET A 239 13.58 -15.36 0.75
C MET A 239 14.39 -16.65 0.88
N LYS A 240 14.57 -17.41 -0.22
CA LYS A 240 15.44 -18.61 -0.23
C LYS A 240 16.89 -18.24 0.02
N MET A 241 17.39 -17.17 -0.61
CA MET A 241 18.74 -16.65 -0.39
C MET A 241 18.97 -16.28 1.08
N MET A 242 18.06 -15.53 1.70
CA MET A 242 18.15 -15.13 3.10
C MET A 242 18.23 -16.32 4.06
N ARG A 243 17.41 -17.38 3.85
CA ARG A 243 17.47 -18.58 4.68
C ARG A 243 18.80 -19.31 4.57
N ASN A 244 19.36 -19.36 3.36
CA ASN A 244 20.65 -20.01 3.13
C ASN A 244 21.79 -19.24 3.82
N GLU A 245 21.71 -17.91 3.88
CA GLU A 245 22.66 -17.08 4.62
C GLU A 245 22.54 -17.29 6.13
N GLN A 246 21.33 -17.41 6.66
CA GLN A 246 21.11 -17.70 8.09
C GLN A 246 21.61 -19.08 8.50
N LYS A 247 21.45 -20.12 7.66
CA LYS A 247 21.98 -21.47 7.93
C LYS A 247 23.51 -21.57 7.90
N ARG A 248 24.18 -20.61 7.27
CA ARG A 248 25.66 -20.57 7.15
C ARG A 248 26.34 -19.81 8.29
N ARG A 249 25.57 -19.08 9.10
CA ARG A 249 26.03 -18.36 10.29
C ARG A 249 25.83 -19.23 11.51
#